data_AF-A0A4R1KAF7-F1
#
_entry.id   AF-A0A4R1KAF7-F1
#
_cell.length_a   1.000
_cell.length_b   1.000
_cell.length_c   1.000
_cell.angle_alpha   90.00
_cell.angle_beta   90.00
_cell.angle_gamma   90.00
#
_symmetry.space_group_name_H-M   'P 1'
#
loop_
_entity.id
_entity.type
_entity.pdbx_description
1 polymer ?
#
loop_
_entity_poly.entity_id
_entity_poly.type
_entity_poly.pdbx_seq_one_letter_code
_entity_poly.pdbx_strand_id
1 'polypeptide(L)'
;MNALINDLKKDHEKLLNILQDAQNLGLGSEAGRKKLLEGKLLLTDHLRKEDTKLYPALSGNTSAAATANDFSKEMQGLTTEILNFMNRLNTAEINIEYAKELGRIISTVRMRIRREEIQLYPLYEKVNA
;
A
#
# COMPACT_ATOMS: atom_id res chain seq x y z
N MET A 1 -14.30 -8.51 14.85
CA MET A 1 -13.42 -7.87 13.84
C MET A 1 -12.03 -7.77 14.42
N ASN A 2 -11.03 -8.35 13.75
CA ASN A 2 -9.68 -8.48 14.29
C ASN A 2 -8.97 -7.11 14.41
N ALA A 3 -8.26 -6.87 15.52
CA ALA A 3 -7.59 -5.59 15.77
C ALA A 3 -6.53 -5.22 14.72
N LEU A 4 -5.79 -6.21 14.19
CA LEU A 4 -4.82 -6.01 13.12
C LEU A 4 -5.51 -5.57 11.81
N ILE A 5 -6.60 -6.23 11.43
CA ILE A 5 -7.36 -5.90 10.22
C ILE A 5 -7.92 -4.48 10.29
N ASN A 6 -8.44 -4.07 11.46
CA ASN A 6 -8.92 -2.72 11.68
C ASN A 6 -7.82 -1.67 11.55
N ASP A 7 -6.61 -1.96 12.03
CA ASP A 7 -5.46 -1.07 11.92
C ASP A 7 -5.01 -0.93 10.46
N LEU A 8 -4.91 -2.03 9.72
CA LEU A 8 -4.54 -2.03 8.29
C LEU A 8 -5.56 -1.26 7.43
N LYS A 9 -6.87 -1.43 7.68
CA LYS A 9 -7.92 -0.66 6.98
C LYS A 9 -7.83 0.85 7.26
N LYS A 10 -7.48 1.24 8.49
CA LYS A 10 -7.24 2.66 8.81
C LYS A 10 -6.02 3.20 8.08
N ASP A 11 -4.97 2.39 7.90
CA ASP A 11 -3.83 2.78 7.08
C ASP A 11 -4.25 2.97 5.61
N HIS A 12 -5.10 2.11 5.07
CA HIS A 12 -5.64 2.23 3.70
C HIS A 12 -6.37 3.55 3.48
N GLU A 13 -7.32 3.88 4.36
CA GLU A 13 -8.10 5.13 4.29
C GLU A 13 -7.18 6.36 4.33
N LYS A 14 -6.23 6.37 5.27
CA LYS A 14 -5.26 7.46 5.41
C LYS A 14 -4.36 7.57 4.17
N LEU A 15 -3.85 6.46 3.66
CA LEU A 15 -2.97 6.43 2.51
C LEU A 15 -3.68 6.99 1.27
N LEU A 16 -4.90 6.55 1.00
CA LEU A 16 -5.68 7.04 -0.14
C LEU A 16 -5.97 8.54 -0.04
N ASN A 17 -6.30 9.03 1.16
CA ASN A 17 -6.49 10.47 1.39
C ASN A 17 -5.20 11.27 1.15
N ILE A 18 -4.07 10.81 1.68
CA ILE A 18 -2.76 11.47 1.49
C ILE A 18 -2.37 11.50 0.01
N LEU A 19 -2.56 10.40 -0.73
CA LEU A 19 -2.25 10.35 -2.15
C LEU A 19 -3.17 11.25 -2.98
N GLN A 20 -4.46 11.34 -2.60
CA GLN A 20 -5.39 12.27 -3.22
C GLN A 20 -5.00 13.73 -2.95
N ASP A 21 -4.59 14.06 -1.72
CA ASP A 21 -4.08 15.38 -1.36
C ASP A 21 -2.83 15.73 -2.17
N ALA A 22 -1.88 14.79 -2.28
CA ALA A 22 -0.67 14.97 -3.08
C ALA A 22 -0.98 15.26 -4.56
N GLN A 23 -2.00 14.58 -5.11
CA GLN A 23 -2.49 14.81 -6.47
C GLN A 23 -3.15 16.19 -6.61
N ASN A 24 -4.02 16.57 -5.67
CA ASN A 24 -4.77 17.83 -5.71
C ASN A 24 -3.86 19.06 -5.52
N LEU A 25 -2.90 18.97 -4.61
CA LEU A 25 -1.91 20.04 -4.36
C LEU A 25 -0.86 20.12 -5.47
N GLY A 26 -0.73 19.06 -6.27
CA GLY A 26 0.25 18.94 -7.34
C GLY A 26 1.68 18.79 -6.83
N LEU A 27 2.45 17.89 -7.46
CA LEU A 27 3.84 17.62 -7.08
C LEU A 27 4.82 18.75 -7.44
N GLY A 28 4.37 19.76 -8.20
CA GLY A 28 5.13 20.99 -8.43
C GLY A 28 5.26 21.85 -7.17
N SER A 29 4.36 21.69 -6.20
CA SER A 29 4.39 22.42 -4.94
C SER A 29 5.14 21.67 -3.85
N GLU A 30 5.73 22.40 -2.91
CA GLU A 30 6.34 21.81 -1.71
C GLU A 30 5.30 21.02 -0.89
N ALA A 31 4.08 21.54 -0.76
CA ALA A 31 3.00 20.90 -0.03
C ALA A 31 2.60 19.53 -0.64
N GLY A 32 2.48 19.44 -1.96
CA GLY A 32 2.17 18.18 -2.65
C GLY A 32 3.31 17.16 -2.49
N ARG A 33 4.57 17.60 -2.58
CA ARG A 33 5.75 16.74 -2.33
C ARG A 33 5.78 16.22 -0.90
N LYS A 34 5.50 17.09 0.08
CA LYS A 34 5.42 16.72 1.49
C LYS A 34 4.34 15.65 1.72
N LYS A 35 3.15 15.80 1.11
CA LYS A 35 2.10 14.77 1.15
C LYS A 35 2.57 13.44 0.58
N LEU A 36 3.26 13.45 -0.56
CA LEU A 36 3.77 12.20 -1.13
C LEU A 36 4.81 11.51 -0.22
N LEU A 37 5.66 12.29 0.48
CA LEU A 37 6.59 11.75 1.48
C LEU A 37 5.87 11.19 2.71
N GLU A 38 4.82 11.85 3.20
CA GLU A 38 3.95 11.32 4.26
C GLU A 38 3.34 9.97 3.84
N GLY A 39 2.86 9.88 2.59
CA GLY A 39 2.30 8.65 2.03
C GLY A 39 3.33 7.52 1.94
N LYS A 40 4.57 7.83 1.57
CA LYS A 40 5.68 6.86 1.55
C LYS A 40 5.95 6.27 2.93
N LEU A 41 6.00 7.11 3.97
CA LEU A 41 6.24 6.66 5.34
C LEU A 41 5.12 5.75 5.82
N LEU A 42 3.86 6.17 5.63
CA LEU A 42 2.69 5.38 6.00
C LEU A 42 2.65 4.04 5.26
N LEU A 43 2.90 4.03 3.95
CA LEU A 43 2.93 2.79 3.17
C LEU A 43 4.03 1.85 3.67
N THR A 44 5.23 2.37 3.96
CA THR A 44 6.34 1.57 4.48
C THR A 44 5.97 0.90 5.82
N ASP A 45 5.34 1.65 6.72
CA ASP A 45 4.88 1.12 8.00
C ASP A 45 3.73 0.11 7.84
N HIS A 46 2.81 0.35 6.92
CA HIS A 46 1.72 -0.57 6.59
C HIS A 46 2.27 -1.92 6.11
N LEU A 47 3.19 -1.90 5.14
CA LEU A 47 3.82 -3.10 4.59
C LEU A 47 4.56 -3.90 5.66
N ARG A 48 5.28 -3.19 6.54
CA ARG A 48 5.96 -3.82 7.69
C ARG A 48 4.97 -4.57 8.58
N LYS A 49 3.76 -4.05 8.81
CA LYS A 49 2.73 -4.76 9.59
C LYS A 49 2.28 -6.04 8.88
N GLU A 50 2.15 -6.01 7.57
CA GLU A 50 1.77 -7.19 6.79
C GLU A 50 2.86 -8.26 6.81
N ASP A 51 4.10 -7.88 6.55
CA ASP A 51 5.27 -8.77 6.54
C ASP A 51 5.56 -9.40 7.90
N THR A 52 5.37 -8.65 8.99
CA THR A 52 5.71 -9.12 10.33
C THR A 52 4.57 -9.76 11.09
N LYS A 53 3.31 -9.58 10.64
CA LYS A 53 2.12 -10.07 11.36
C LYS A 53 1.15 -10.82 10.46
N LEU A 54 0.69 -10.19 9.38
CA LEU A 54 -0.39 -10.74 8.55
C LEU A 54 0.05 -12.00 7.78
N TYR A 55 1.11 -11.88 6.98
CA TYR A 55 1.59 -13.01 6.18
C TYR A 55 2.11 -14.18 7.04
N PRO A 56 2.88 -13.96 8.13
CA PRO A 56 3.31 -15.04 9.01
C PRO A 56 2.14 -15.86 9.56
N ALA A 57 1.08 -15.21 10.04
CA ALA A 57 -0.08 -15.90 10.60
C ALA A 57 -0.81 -16.78 9.56
N LEU A 58 -0.83 -16.35 8.29
CA LEU A 58 -1.43 -17.13 7.20
C LEU A 58 -0.52 -18.28 6.73
N SER A 59 0.80 -18.05 6.70
CA SER A 59 1.78 -19.04 6.25
C SER A 59 1.85 -20.29 7.12
N GLY A 60 1.50 -20.17 8.40
CA GLY A 60 1.42 -21.30 9.34
C GLY A 60 0.22 -22.22 9.12
N ASN A 61 -0.75 -21.85 8.28
CA ASN A 61 -1.95 -22.64 8.00
C ASN A 61 -1.90 -23.26 6.60
N THR A 62 -1.96 -24.59 6.52
CA THR A 62 -1.85 -25.35 5.25
C THR A 62 -2.89 -24.95 4.20
N SER A 63 -4.09 -24.52 4.61
CA SER A 63 -5.15 -24.09 3.70
C SER A 63 -5.00 -22.66 3.18
N ALA A 64 -4.13 -21.85 3.80
CA ALA A 64 -3.94 -20.44 3.48
C ALA A 64 -2.53 -20.11 2.98
N ALA A 65 -1.54 -20.98 3.23
CA ALA A 65 -0.13 -20.73 2.96
C ALA A 65 0.16 -20.42 1.48
N ALA A 66 -0.45 -21.17 0.54
CA ALA A 66 -0.27 -20.93 -0.88
C ALA A 66 -0.77 -19.53 -1.29
N THR A 67 -2.00 -19.19 -0.90
CA THR A 67 -2.58 -17.86 -1.17
C THR A 67 -1.76 -16.74 -0.53
N ALA A 68 -1.30 -16.91 0.71
CA ALA A 68 -0.48 -15.91 1.38
C ALA A 68 0.86 -15.67 0.67
N ASN A 69 1.51 -16.73 0.19
CA ASN A 69 2.76 -16.64 -0.56
C ASN A 69 2.56 -15.96 -1.92
N ASP A 70 1.48 -16.28 -2.63
CA ASP A 70 1.17 -15.64 -3.91
C ASP A 70 0.86 -14.15 -3.74
N PHE A 71 0.07 -13.80 -2.72
CA PHE A 71 -0.20 -12.41 -2.35
C PHE A 71 1.08 -11.66 -1.99
N SER A 72 1.92 -12.23 -1.12
CA SER A 72 3.16 -11.57 -0.70
C SER A 72 4.08 -11.26 -1.89
N LYS A 73 4.25 -12.22 -2.81
CA LYS A 73 5.06 -12.02 -4.03
C LYS A 73 4.50 -10.95 -4.94
N GLU A 74 3.19 -11.00 -5.22
CA GLU A 74 2.55 -10.02 -6.07
C GLU A 74 2.63 -8.61 -5.45
N MET A 75 2.33 -8.50 -4.16
CA MET A 75 2.34 -7.23 -3.45
C MET A 75 3.75 -6.66 -3.31
N GLN A 76 4.80 -7.49 -3.20
CA GLN A 76 6.19 -7.03 -3.25
C GLN A 76 6.54 -6.36 -4.58
N GLY A 77 6.05 -6.91 -5.70
CA GLY A 77 6.24 -6.31 -7.03
C GLY A 77 5.61 -4.92 -7.12
N LEU A 78 4.33 -4.81 -6.75
CA LEU A 78 3.61 -3.54 -6.76
C LEU A 78 4.22 -2.52 -5.80
N THR A 79 4.62 -2.97 -4.61
CA THR A 79 5.27 -2.15 -3.59
C THR A 79 6.60 -1.59 -4.09
N THR A 80 7.40 -2.41 -4.76
CA THR A 80 8.68 -1.99 -5.33
C THR A 80 8.48 -0.86 -6.34
N GLU A 81 7.48 -0.99 -7.22
CA GLU A 81 7.12 0.06 -8.18
C GLU A 81 6.71 1.36 -7.47
N ILE A 82 5.81 1.27 -6.48
CA ILE A 82 5.31 2.43 -5.73
C ILE A 82 6.43 3.15 -4.96
N LEU A 83 7.29 2.40 -4.26
CA LEU A 83 8.40 2.96 -3.49
C LEU A 83 9.45 3.56 -4.42
N ASN A 84 9.75 2.92 -5.56
CA ASN A 84 10.68 3.46 -6.56
C ASN A 84 10.18 4.78 -7.15
N PHE A 85 8.89 4.90 -7.43
CA PHE A 85 8.29 6.18 -7.80
C PHE A 85 8.51 7.22 -6.70
N MET A 86 8.10 6.94 -5.45
CA MET A 86 8.21 7.90 -4.34
C MET A 86 9.67 8.29 -4.02
N ASN A 87 10.62 7.37 -4.17
CA ASN A 87 12.05 7.60 -3.93
C ASN A 87 12.67 8.60 -4.91
N ARG A 88 12.14 8.67 -6.14
CA ARG A 88 12.65 9.59 -7.17
C ARG A 88 12.16 11.03 -6.98
N LEU A 89 11.27 11.30 -6.03
CA LEU A 89 10.65 12.63 -5.85
C LEU A 89 11.66 13.78 -5.73
N ASN A 90 12.80 13.55 -5.08
CA ASN A 90 13.81 14.59 -4.85
C ASN A 90 14.75 14.81 -6.05
N THR A 91 14.79 13.87 -7.00
CA THR A 91 15.71 13.87 -8.14
C THR A 91 15.01 13.92 -9.49
N ALA A 92 13.71 13.64 -9.52
CA ALA A 92 12.92 13.62 -10.73
C ALA A 92 12.55 15.04 -11.18
N GLU A 93 12.51 15.22 -12.50
CA GLU A 93 11.85 16.38 -13.10
C GLU A 93 10.33 16.22 -12.93
N ILE A 94 9.72 17.15 -12.21
CA ILE A 94 8.28 17.13 -11.96
C ILE A 94 7.54 17.73 -13.15
N ASN A 95 7.32 16.89 -14.16
CA ASN A 95 6.58 17.22 -15.37
C ASN A 95 5.23 16.46 -15.44
N ILE A 96 4.51 16.65 -16.54
CA ILE A 96 3.19 16.01 -16.75
C ILE A 96 3.26 14.47 -16.75
N GLU A 97 4.37 13.88 -17.18
CA GLU A 97 4.55 12.43 -17.17
C GLU A 97 4.71 11.91 -15.75
N TYR A 98 5.44 12.63 -14.89
CA TYR A 98 5.53 12.29 -13.47
C TYR A 98 4.19 12.40 -12.74
N ALA A 99 3.36 13.39 -13.12
CA ALA A 99 2.01 13.53 -12.60
C ALA A 99 1.07 12.40 -13.07
N LYS A 100 1.19 11.95 -14.34
CA LYS A 100 0.48 10.77 -14.85
C LYS A 100 0.92 9.50 -14.11
N GLU A 101 2.20 9.36 -13.82
CA GLU A 101 2.74 8.24 -13.04
C GLU A 101 2.11 8.20 -11.63
N LEU A 102 1.98 9.35 -10.94
CA LEU A 102 1.25 9.42 -9.67
C LEU A 102 -0.19 8.87 -9.79
N GLY A 103 -0.91 9.21 -10.86
CA GLY A 103 -2.25 8.69 -11.11
C GLY A 103 -2.30 7.17 -11.28
N ARG A 104 -1.30 6.60 -11.97
CA ARG A 104 -1.15 5.14 -12.12
C ARG A 104 -0.86 4.49 -10.77
N ILE A 105 0.06 5.05 -9.99
CA ILE A 105 0.39 4.60 -8.63
C ILE A 105 -0.84 4.60 -7.72
N ILE A 106 -1.66 5.66 -7.73
CA ILE A 106 -2.91 5.71 -6.97
C ILE A 106 -3.84 4.55 -7.37
N SER A 107 -3.93 4.27 -8.67
CA SER A 107 -4.78 3.19 -9.18
C SER A 107 -4.28 1.81 -8.75
N THR A 108 -2.96 1.60 -8.80
CA THR A 108 -2.31 0.38 -8.31
C THR A 108 -2.53 0.16 -6.81
N VAL A 109 -2.37 1.20 -5.99
CA VAL A 109 -2.63 1.15 -4.54
C VAL A 109 -4.09 0.80 -4.26
N ARG A 110 -5.05 1.42 -4.96
CA ARG A 110 -6.48 1.09 -4.80
C ARG A 110 -6.79 -0.36 -5.15
N MET A 111 -6.16 -0.88 -6.20
CA MET A 111 -6.34 -2.28 -6.61
C MET A 111 -5.82 -3.25 -5.55
N ARG A 112 -4.62 -2.99 -5.03
CA ARG A 112 -4.00 -3.72 -3.92
C ARG A 112 -4.92 -3.77 -2.69
N ILE A 113 -5.31 -2.60 -2.20
CA ILE A 113 -6.21 -2.44 -1.05
C ILE A 113 -7.48 -3.26 -1.24
N ARG A 114 -8.11 -3.14 -2.42
CA ARG A 114 -9.33 -3.89 -2.72
C ARG A 114 -9.11 -5.40 -2.62
N ARG A 115 -8.02 -5.91 -3.18
CA ARG A 115 -7.70 -7.34 -3.13
C ARG A 115 -7.42 -7.82 -1.70
N GLU A 116 -6.70 -7.03 -0.93
CA GLU A 116 -6.44 -7.34 0.49
C GLU A 116 -7.74 -7.44 1.28
N GLU A 117 -8.63 -6.48 1.12
CA GLU A 117 -9.88 -6.45 1.89
C GLU A 117 -10.90 -7.51 1.48
N ILE A 118 -10.95 -7.93 0.21
CA ILE A 118 -11.93 -8.91 -0.27
C ILE A 118 -11.43 -10.37 -0.24
N GLN A 119 -10.11 -10.59 -0.23
CA GLN A 119 -9.53 -11.93 -0.31
C GLN A 119 -8.64 -12.22 0.91
N LEU A 120 -7.65 -11.37 1.18
CA LEU A 120 -6.63 -11.67 2.17
C LEU A 120 -7.14 -11.53 3.61
N TYR A 121 -7.87 -10.46 3.92
CA TYR A 121 -8.38 -10.22 5.27
C TYR A 121 -9.47 -11.22 5.69
N PRO A 122 -10.44 -11.61 4.83
CA PRO A 122 -11.36 -12.70 5.15
C PRO A 122 -10.64 -14.03 5.39
N LEU A 123 -9.60 -14.33 4.62
CA LEU A 123 -8.78 -15.53 4.83
C LEU A 123 -8.07 -15.48 6.20
N TYR A 124 -7.49 -14.32 6.56
CA TYR A 124 -6.86 -14.13 7.85
C TYR A 124 -7.84 -14.27 9.01
N GLU A 125 -9.03 -13.68 8.92
CA GLU A 125 -10.05 -13.82 9.95
C GLU A 125 -10.51 -15.28 10.08
N LYS A 126 -10.63 -16.03 8.98
CA LYS A 126 -10.98 -17.45 9.02
C LYS A 126 -9.90 -18.32 9.69
N VAL A 127 -8.63 -18.01 9.47
CA VAL A 127 -7.50 -18.78 10.04
C VAL A 127 -7.28 -18.47 11.52
N ASN A 128 -7.68 -17.26 11.97
CA ASN A 128 -7.44 -16.75 13.32
C ASN A 128 -8.74 -16.53 14.13
N ALA A 129 -9.84 -17.17 13.73
CA ALA A 129 -11.10 -17.22 14.47
C ALA A 129 -11.10 -18.41 15.45
#